data_AF-A0A963I6U7-F1
#
_entry.id   AF-A0A963I6U7-F1
#
_cell.length_a   1.000
_cell.length_b   1.000
_cell.length_c   1.000
_cell.angle_alpha   90.00
_cell.angle_beta   90.00
_cell.angle_gamma   90.00
#
_symmetry.space_group_name_H-M   'P 1'
#
loop_
_entity.id
_entity.type
_entity.pdbx_description
1 polymer ?
#
loop_
_entity_poly.entity_id
_entity_poly.type
_entity_poly.pdbx_seq_one_letter_code
_entity_poly.pdbx_strand_id
1 'polypeptide(L)'
;LYWLAMEFSTPVPWEAIAFYDGAEGRPRFDDHPVGAGPFVLSVYDKQARYTLVPNRNWHGLRHPEWQAPGTVYPSEGEPGDREAGLLEDAGRPLPFLDRVEVRRDKESIPRFNKFLQGYYDASGIIKESFDKVMQGDALSPEMQAMGIELGKAVSPDFFYLGFNMDDAVVGRAGGERSRKLRQAMSLVLDTEEFLRVFLNGRGLPAQSPVPPGIYGYEEDYRNPYRQVDLERARA
;
A
#
# COMPACT_ATOMS: atom_id res chain seq x y z
N LEU A 1 -12.43 -4.50 -17.99
CA LEU A 1 -12.19 -3.05 -17.83
C LEU A 1 -11.20 -2.76 -16.69
N TYR A 2 -11.41 -3.29 -15.47
CA TYR A 2 -10.53 -3.07 -14.30
C TYR A 2 -9.03 -3.30 -14.55
N TRP A 3 -8.69 -4.32 -15.34
CA TRP A 3 -7.28 -4.65 -15.66
C TRP A 3 -6.54 -3.54 -16.41
N LEU A 4 -7.25 -2.72 -17.20
CA LEU A 4 -6.69 -1.56 -17.93
C LEU A 4 -6.52 -0.31 -17.05
N ALA A 5 -6.95 -0.37 -15.79
CA ALA A 5 -6.73 0.70 -14.82
C ALA A 5 -5.55 0.40 -13.89
N MET A 6 -4.88 -0.76 -14.06
CA MET A 6 -3.72 -1.16 -13.27
C MET A 6 -2.42 -0.57 -13.84
N GLU A 7 -1.42 -0.36 -12.99
CA GLU A 7 -0.21 0.40 -13.32
C GLU A 7 0.60 -0.22 -14.47
N PHE A 8 0.63 -1.55 -14.59
CA PHE A 8 1.35 -2.23 -15.69
C PHE A 8 0.72 -1.98 -17.07
N SER A 9 -0.50 -1.45 -17.12
CA SER A 9 -1.18 -1.03 -18.35
C SER A 9 -1.02 0.46 -18.66
N THR A 10 -0.23 1.18 -17.85
CA THR A 10 0.06 2.60 -18.08
C THR A 10 0.64 2.81 -19.47
N PRO A 11 0.08 3.73 -20.27
CA PRO A 11 0.61 4.00 -21.60
C PRO A 11 2.00 4.63 -21.49
N VAL A 12 2.95 4.07 -22.25
CA VAL A 12 4.34 4.55 -22.30
C VAL A 12 4.63 5.05 -23.73
N PRO A 13 5.15 6.28 -23.90
CA PRO A 13 5.50 6.79 -25.22
C PRO A 13 6.70 6.02 -25.78
N TRP A 14 6.53 5.37 -26.93
CA TRP A 14 7.57 4.54 -27.55
C TRP A 14 8.78 5.39 -27.94
N GLU A 15 8.58 6.66 -28.28
CA GLU A 15 9.65 7.62 -28.59
C GLU A 15 10.58 7.82 -27.40
N ALA A 16 10.03 7.88 -26.18
CA ALA A 16 10.83 8.00 -24.96
C ALA A 16 11.63 6.72 -24.71
N ILE A 17 11.05 5.55 -24.96
CA ILE A 17 11.77 4.28 -24.83
C ILE A 17 12.92 4.19 -25.85
N ALA A 18 12.66 4.61 -27.09
CA ALA A 18 13.68 4.64 -28.13
C ALA A 18 14.81 5.64 -27.84
N PHE A 19 14.47 6.80 -27.24
CA PHE A 19 15.44 7.83 -26.92
C PHE A 19 16.23 7.52 -25.64
N TYR A 20 15.57 7.11 -24.56
CA TYR A 20 16.20 6.79 -23.26
C TYR A 20 16.64 5.31 -23.20
N ASP A 21 17.37 4.88 -24.23
CA ASP A 21 17.85 3.51 -24.40
C ASP A 21 19.13 3.20 -23.62
N GLY A 22 19.79 4.22 -23.05
CA GLY A 22 21.08 4.08 -22.39
C GLY A 22 22.28 4.03 -23.34
N ALA A 23 22.07 4.10 -24.65
CA ALA A 23 23.15 4.06 -25.63
C ALA A 23 23.80 5.43 -25.79
N GLU A 24 25.08 5.45 -26.16
CA GLU A 24 25.84 6.68 -26.45
C GLU A 24 25.82 7.70 -25.30
N GLY A 25 25.71 7.23 -24.06
CA GLY A 25 25.65 8.08 -22.87
C GLY A 25 24.29 8.75 -22.62
N ARG A 26 23.24 8.37 -23.36
CA ARG A 26 21.86 8.79 -23.07
C ARG A 26 21.39 8.19 -21.73
N PRO A 27 20.48 8.86 -21.00
CA PRO A 27 19.86 8.28 -19.82
C PRO A 27 19.07 7.02 -20.16
N ARG A 28 18.86 6.16 -19.16
CA ARG A 28 17.92 5.05 -19.29
C ARG A 28 16.52 5.47 -18.86
N PHE A 29 15.49 4.88 -19.47
CA PHE A 29 14.11 5.20 -19.16
C PHE A 29 13.74 4.97 -17.69
N ASP A 30 14.32 3.98 -17.01
CA ASP A 30 14.13 3.73 -15.57
C ASP A 30 14.64 4.88 -14.68
N ASP A 31 15.57 5.68 -15.20
CA ASP A 31 16.12 6.87 -14.53
C ASP A 31 15.50 8.18 -15.04
N HIS A 32 14.74 8.11 -16.13
CA HIS A 32 14.10 9.25 -16.78
C HIS A 32 12.71 8.90 -17.33
N PRO A 33 11.76 8.48 -16.47
CA PRO A 33 10.44 8.07 -16.91
C PRO A 33 9.67 9.26 -17.49
N VAL A 34 9.07 9.04 -18.66
CA VAL A 34 8.18 10.00 -19.31
C VAL A 34 6.77 9.43 -19.33
N GLY A 35 5.81 10.22 -18.83
CA GLY A 35 4.41 9.82 -18.76
C GLY A 35 3.47 10.99 -19.04
N ALA A 36 2.18 10.66 -19.18
CA ALA A 36 1.11 11.62 -19.42
C ALA A 36 0.29 11.94 -18.15
N GLY A 37 0.87 11.70 -16.96
CA GLY A 37 0.22 11.97 -15.68
C GLY A 37 0.32 13.44 -15.23
N PRO A 38 -0.34 13.80 -14.11
CA PRO A 38 -0.37 15.17 -13.58
C PRO A 38 0.98 15.65 -13.02
N PHE A 39 1.93 14.75 -12.78
CA PHE A 39 3.27 15.08 -12.29
C PHE A 39 4.37 14.47 -13.17
N VAL A 40 5.53 15.12 -13.19
CA VAL A 40 6.77 14.62 -13.80
C VAL A 40 7.89 14.53 -12.77
N LEU A 41 8.81 13.58 -12.98
CA LEU A 41 10.01 13.44 -12.17
C LEU A 41 10.97 14.60 -12.44
N SER A 42 11.27 15.40 -11.41
CA SER A 42 12.19 16.54 -11.49
C SER A 42 13.57 16.24 -10.89
N VAL A 43 13.61 15.46 -9.82
CA VAL A 43 14.85 15.04 -9.16
C VAL A 43 14.75 13.55 -8.90
N TYR A 44 15.83 12.81 -9.19
CA TYR A 44 15.93 11.40 -8.88
C TYR A 44 17.30 11.06 -8.31
N ASP A 45 17.32 10.76 -7.02
CA ASP A 45 18.44 10.16 -6.30
C ASP A 45 17.96 8.82 -5.73
N LYS A 46 18.40 7.73 -6.38
CA LYS A 46 18.02 6.35 -6.06
C LYS A 46 18.20 5.99 -4.58
N GLN A 47 19.16 6.63 -3.88
CA GLN A 47 19.48 6.26 -2.52
C GLN A 47 18.79 7.14 -1.49
N ALA A 48 18.37 8.35 -1.86
CA ALA A 48 17.94 9.36 -0.89
C ALA A 48 16.55 9.95 -1.16
N ARG A 49 16.23 10.36 -2.40
CA ARG A 49 15.01 11.12 -2.66
C ARG A 49 14.57 11.13 -4.11
N TYR A 50 13.29 11.39 -4.30
CA TYR A 50 12.80 11.89 -5.58
C TYR A 50 11.78 13.01 -5.39
N THR A 51 11.73 13.89 -6.39
CA THR A 51 10.84 15.05 -6.42
C THR A 51 9.97 14.96 -7.64
N LEU A 52 8.66 15.10 -7.44
CA LEU A 52 7.70 15.27 -8.52
C LEU A 52 7.20 16.72 -8.56
N VAL A 53 7.03 17.26 -9.76
CA VAL A 53 6.47 18.61 -9.99
C VAL A 53 5.33 18.54 -11.01
N PRO A 54 4.37 19.47 -10.98
CA PRO A 54 3.25 19.49 -11.91
C PRO A 54 3.70 19.40 -13.37
N ASN A 55 3.07 18.49 -14.11
CA ASN A 55 3.27 18.34 -15.53
C ASN A 55 2.48 19.42 -16.28
N ARG A 56 3.14 20.49 -16.73
CA ARG A 56 2.50 21.58 -17.51
C ARG A 56 1.91 21.13 -18.85
N ASN A 57 2.26 19.94 -19.32
CA ASN A 57 1.71 19.35 -20.55
C ASN A 57 0.57 18.35 -20.29
N TRP A 58 0.20 18.13 -19.02
CA TRP A 58 -0.90 17.23 -18.70
C TRP A 58 -2.23 17.77 -19.21
N HIS A 59 -3.05 16.88 -19.77
CA HIS A 59 -4.31 17.24 -20.41
C HIS A 59 -5.28 17.94 -19.45
N GLY A 60 -5.28 17.62 -18.15
CA GLY A 60 -6.12 18.32 -17.17
C GLY A 60 -5.81 19.81 -17.01
N LEU A 61 -4.54 20.22 -17.25
CA LEU A 61 -4.14 21.64 -17.24
C LEU A 61 -4.23 22.29 -18.62
N ARG A 62 -3.98 21.54 -19.69
CA ARG A 62 -4.02 22.04 -21.08
C ARG A 62 -5.46 22.21 -21.59
N HIS A 63 -6.36 21.33 -21.15
CA HIS A 63 -7.74 21.23 -21.58
C HIS A 63 -8.71 21.08 -20.39
N PRO A 64 -8.76 22.07 -19.47
CA PRO A 64 -9.66 22.01 -18.32
C PRO A 64 -11.14 21.92 -18.71
N GLU A 65 -11.49 22.40 -19.90
CA GLU A 65 -12.85 22.33 -20.47
C GLU A 65 -13.33 20.90 -20.72
N TRP A 66 -12.43 19.92 -20.85
CA TRP A 66 -12.80 18.53 -21.06
C TRP A 66 -13.35 17.87 -19.79
N GLN A 67 -12.95 18.36 -18.60
CA GLN A 67 -13.26 17.73 -17.32
C GLN A 67 -13.07 16.21 -17.37
N ALA A 68 -11.99 15.76 -18.02
CA ALA A 68 -11.75 14.35 -18.25
C ALA A 68 -11.65 13.60 -16.91
N PRO A 69 -12.02 12.31 -16.85
CA PRO A 69 -11.91 11.52 -15.62
C PRO A 69 -10.51 11.64 -14.99
N GLY A 70 -10.46 11.96 -13.70
CA GLY A 70 -9.21 12.18 -12.95
C GLY A 70 -8.58 13.56 -13.09
N THR A 71 -9.23 14.52 -13.78
CA THR A 71 -8.74 15.91 -13.89
C THR A 71 -9.32 16.87 -12.86
N VAL A 72 -10.42 16.49 -12.23
CA VAL A 72 -11.08 17.24 -11.16
C VAL A 72 -11.23 16.36 -9.93
N TYR A 73 -11.32 17.01 -8.77
CA TYR A 73 -11.56 16.32 -7.51
C TYR A 73 -12.95 15.64 -7.53
N PRO A 74 -13.07 14.38 -7.05
CA PRO A 74 -14.32 13.62 -7.12
C PRO A 74 -15.46 14.32 -6.35
N SER A 75 -16.67 14.26 -6.92
CA SER A 75 -17.89 14.80 -6.29
C SER A 75 -18.71 13.74 -5.54
N GLU A 76 -18.33 12.48 -5.70
CA GLU A 76 -18.93 11.32 -5.04
C GLU A 76 -17.85 10.64 -4.19
N GLY A 77 -18.26 10.06 -3.07
CA GLY A 77 -17.41 9.37 -2.12
C GLY A 77 -18.19 8.28 -1.38
N GLU A 78 -17.49 7.57 -0.50
CA GLU A 78 -18.06 6.52 0.34
C GLU A 78 -18.95 7.12 1.46
N PRO A 79 -19.84 6.31 2.08
CA PRO A 79 -20.61 6.76 3.23
C PRO A 79 -19.71 7.31 4.34
N GLY A 80 -19.97 8.55 4.78
CA GLY A 80 -19.15 9.24 5.78
C GLY A 80 -18.14 10.24 5.22
N ASP A 81 -17.79 10.15 3.92
CA ASP A 81 -16.80 11.06 3.31
C ASP A 81 -17.29 12.51 3.30
N ARG A 82 -18.60 12.71 3.08
CA ARG A 82 -19.21 14.04 3.11
C ARG A 82 -19.15 14.64 4.51
N GLU A 83 -19.54 13.87 5.52
CA GLU A 83 -19.52 14.28 6.92
C GLU A 83 -18.09 14.55 7.42
N ALA A 84 -17.10 13.86 6.85
CA ALA A 84 -15.68 14.06 7.10
C ALA A 84 -15.06 15.24 6.32
N GLY A 85 -15.84 15.98 5.52
CA GLY A 85 -15.36 17.12 4.74
C GLY A 85 -14.54 16.74 3.50
N LEU A 86 -14.44 15.45 3.15
CA LEU A 86 -13.62 14.99 2.03
C LEU A 86 -14.20 15.40 0.67
N LEU A 87 -15.45 15.85 0.59
CA LEU A 87 -16.08 16.30 -0.66
C LEU A 87 -16.16 17.83 -0.79
N GLU A 88 -15.55 18.60 0.12
CA GLU A 88 -15.57 20.08 0.07
C GLU A 88 -14.92 20.63 -1.21
N ASP A 89 -13.90 19.92 -1.72
CA ASP A 89 -13.15 20.30 -2.91
C ASP A 89 -13.75 19.77 -4.22
N ALA A 90 -14.93 19.14 -4.16
CA ALA A 90 -15.61 18.53 -5.31
C ALA A 90 -15.60 19.44 -6.55
N GLY A 91 -15.13 18.89 -7.68
CA GLY A 91 -15.07 19.58 -8.96
C GLY A 91 -13.93 20.58 -9.12
N ARG A 92 -13.12 20.85 -8.09
CA ARG A 92 -11.92 21.69 -8.23
C ARG A 92 -10.90 21.01 -9.16
N PRO A 93 -10.19 21.76 -10.01
CA PRO A 93 -9.20 21.20 -10.92
C PRO A 93 -7.95 20.70 -10.17
N LEU A 94 -7.52 19.49 -10.50
CA LEU A 94 -6.28 18.88 -9.99
C LEU A 94 -5.07 19.29 -10.87
N PRO A 95 -3.82 18.98 -10.43
CA PRO A 95 -3.44 18.65 -9.06
C PRO A 95 -3.41 19.90 -8.16
N PHE A 96 -3.64 19.73 -6.85
CA PHE A 96 -3.54 20.83 -5.87
C PHE A 96 -2.11 21.10 -5.39
N LEU A 97 -1.23 20.11 -5.50
CA LEU A 97 0.13 20.19 -4.97
C LEU A 97 1.09 20.73 -6.05
N ASP A 98 1.91 21.71 -5.67
CA ASP A 98 2.97 22.24 -6.53
C ASP A 98 4.23 21.35 -6.56
N ARG A 99 4.35 20.44 -5.59
CA ARG A 99 5.52 19.58 -5.43
C ARG A 99 5.21 18.40 -4.53
N VAL A 100 5.73 17.23 -4.89
CA VAL A 100 5.75 16.04 -4.02
C VAL A 100 7.20 15.67 -3.75
N GLU A 101 7.59 15.67 -2.48
CA GLU A 101 8.91 15.25 -2.03
C GLU A 101 8.83 13.87 -1.38
N VAL A 102 9.53 12.89 -1.94
CA VAL A 102 9.64 11.57 -1.32
C VAL A 102 11.07 11.36 -0.85
N ARG A 103 11.21 11.12 0.45
CA ARG A 103 12.50 10.93 1.13
C ARG A 103 12.60 9.49 1.64
N ARG A 104 13.78 8.90 1.44
CA ARG A 104 14.09 7.56 1.94
C ARG A 104 14.89 7.66 3.24
N ASP A 105 14.20 7.52 4.36
CA ASP A 105 14.81 7.25 5.66
C ASP A 105 14.66 5.76 5.97
N LYS A 106 15.80 5.04 6.03
CA LYS A 106 15.82 3.59 6.29
C LYS A 106 15.38 3.25 7.71
N GLU A 107 15.79 4.05 8.68
CA GLU A 107 15.53 3.81 10.09
C GLU A 107 14.18 4.41 10.50
N SER A 108 13.36 3.60 11.18
CA SER A 108 11.98 3.95 11.56
C SER A 108 11.92 5.10 12.58
N ILE A 109 12.75 5.05 13.62
CA ILE A 109 12.73 6.02 14.72
C ILE A 109 13.12 7.44 14.24
N PRO A 110 14.24 7.66 13.52
CA PRO A 110 14.58 8.99 13.01
C PRO A 110 13.53 9.53 12.04
N ARG A 111 12.96 8.66 11.18
CA ARG A 111 11.89 9.05 10.26
C ARG A 111 10.65 9.54 11.01
N PHE A 112 10.24 8.82 12.05
CA PHE A 112 9.09 9.19 12.86
C PHE A 112 9.33 10.48 13.66
N ASN A 113 10.54 10.67 14.21
CA ASN A 113 10.89 11.92 14.89
C ASN A 113 10.84 13.14 13.95
N LYS A 114 11.29 12.98 12.70
CA LYS A 114 11.16 14.04 11.68
C LYS A 114 9.71 14.38 11.38
N PHE A 115 8.83 13.38 11.31
CA PHE A 115 7.39 13.60 11.18
C PHE A 115 6.84 14.40 12.37
N LEU A 116 7.16 14.01 13.61
CA LEU A 116 6.75 14.76 14.81
C LEU A 116 7.28 16.19 14.85
N GLN A 117 8.40 16.47 14.16
CA GLN A 117 8.99 17.81 14.04
C GLN A 117 8.41 18.63 12.88
N GLY A 118 7.49 18.07 12.07
CA GLY A 118 6.89 18.74 10.92
C GLY A 118 7.73 18.70 9.64
N TYR A 119 8.76 17.86 9.56
CA TYR A 119 9.52 17.68 8.31
C TYR A 119 8.79 16.82 7.27
N TYR A 120 7.79 16.04 7.70
CA TYR A 120 6.99 15.16 6.84
C TYR A 120 5.51 15.38 7.12
N ASP A 121 4.69 15.36 6.07
CA ASP A 121 3.23 15.53 6.17
C ASP A 121 2.52 14.23 6.57
N ALA A 122 3.15 13.07 6.33
CA ALA A 122 2.58 11.76 6.62
C ALA A 122 3.62 10.77 7.16
N SER A 123 3.19 9.90 8.07
CA SER A 123 3.99 8.79 8.56
C SER A 123 3.12 7.62 9.02
N GLY A 124 3.62 6.39 8.85
CA GLY A 124 3.04 5.22 9.48
C GLY A 124 3.43 5.13 10.95
N ILE A 125 2.57 4.52 11.78
CA ILE A 125 2.86 4.28 13.19
C ILE A 125 3.87 3.15 13.33
N ILE A 126 5.07 3.48 13.83
CA ILE A 126 6.15 2.53 14.07
C ILE A 126 5.87 1.69 15.33
N LYS A 127 6.32 0.44 15.36
CA LYS A 127 6.04 -0.49 16.46
C LYS A 127 6.53 0.05 17.81
N GLU A 128 7.72 0.65 17.80
CA GLU A 128 8.42 1.17 18.98
C GLU A 128 7.71 2.36 19.64
N SER A 129 6.82 3.04 18.92
CA SER A 129 6.09 4.22 19.42
C SER A 129 4.59 4.00 19.50
N PHE A 130 4.10 2.78 19.23
CA PHE A 130 2.66 2.52 19.15
C PHE A 130 1.93 2.93 20.42
N ASP A 131 2.37 2.48 21.59
CA ASP A 131 1.71 2.77 22.88
C ASP A 131 1.78 4.25 23.28
N LYS A 132 2.70 5.03 22.69
CA LYS A 132 2.80 6.48 22.88
C LYS A 132 1.85 7.24 21.95
N VAL A 133 1.68 6.73 20.74
CA VAL A 133 0.89 7.37 19.68
C VAL A 133 -0.59 7.01 19.80
N MET A 134 -0.89 5.79 20.25
CA MET A 134 -2.23 5.23 20.36
C MET A 134 -2.60 5.04 21.83
N GLN A 135 -3.82 5.42 22.18
CA GLN A 135 -4.47 5.08 23.44
C GLN A 135 -5.72 4.25 23.13
N GLY A 136 -5.61 2.92 23.30
CA GLY A 136 -6.62 2.00 22.80
C GLY A 136 -6.68 2.05 21.26
N ASP A 137 -7.85 2.37 20.71
CA ASP A 137 -8.08 2.45 19.26
C ASP A 137 -8.12 3.91 18.72
N ALA A 138 -7.72 4.87 19.56
CA ALA A 138 -7.68 6.29 19.22
C ALA A 138 -6.26 6.86 19.34
N LEU A 139 -6.02 7.97 18.65
CA LEU A 139 -4.79 8.75 18.76
C LEU A 139 -4.66 9.36 20.17
N SER A 140 -3.46 9.40 20.74
CA SER A 140 -3.22 9.96 22.07
C SER A 140 -3.47 11.47 22.12
N PRO A 141 -3.86 12.02 23.29
CA PRO A 141 -4.09 13.47 23.45
C PRO A 141 -2.88 14.32 23.06
N GLU A 142 -1.66 13.83 23.30
CA GLU A 142 -0.43 14.53 22.93
C GLU A 142 -0.29 14.66 21.41
N MET A 143 -0.60 13.61 20.65
CA MET A 143 -0.55 13.66 19.19
C MET A 143 -1.68 14.53 18.61
N GLN A 144 -2.88 14.46 19.19
CA GLN A 144 -3.99 15.35 18.83
C GLN A 144 -3.64 16.82 19.08
N ALA A 145 -3.00 17.13 20.20
CA ALA A 145 -2.53 18.48 20.53
C ALA A 145 -1.46 18.99 19.56
N MET A 146 -0.75 18.10 18.87
CA MET A 146 0.18 18.43 17.79
C MET A 146 -0.51 18.63 16.42
N GLY A 147 -1.83 18.50 16.34
CA GLY A 147 -2.59 18.59 15.09
C GLY A 147 -2.42 17.37 14.18
N ILE A 148 -2.00 16.23 14.73
CA ILE A 148 -1.88 14.97 13.99
C ILE A 148 -3.26 14.32 13.91
N GLU A 149 -3.58 13.78 12.73
CA GLU A 149 -4.81 13.01 12.49
C GLU A 149 -4.48 11.55 12.19
N LEU A 150 -5.39 10.65 12.58
CA LEU A 150 -5.25 9.21 12.38
C LEU A 150 -6.16 8.72 11.26
N GLY A 151 -5.57 8.35 10.12
CA GLY A 151 -6.26 7.61 9.06
C GLY A 151 -6.26 6.10 9.35
N LYS A 152 -7.44 5.49 9.42
CA LYS A 152 -7.62 4.03 9.51
C LYS A 152 -8.38 3.54 8.28
N ALA A 153 -7.86 2.51 7.62
CA ALA A 153 -8.54 1.84 6.52
C ALA A 153 -8.26 0.34 6.58
N VAL A 154 -9.24 -0.47 6.16
CA VAL A 154 -9.01 -1.88 5.89
C VAL A 154 -8.38 -1.98 4.51
N SER A 155 -7.11 -2.35 4.45
CA SER A 155 -6.44 -2.60 3.17
C SER A 155 -6.89 -3.96 2.60
N PRO A 156 -7.21 -4.05 1.29
CA PRO A 156 -7.55 -5.30 0.63
C PRO A 156 -6.29 -6.12 0.32
N ASP A 157 -5.48 -6.39 1.34
CA ASP A 157 -4.29 -7.22 1.27
C ASP A 157 -4.35 -8.36 2.31
N PHE A 158 -3.48 -9.35 2.14
CA PHE A 158 -3.30 -10.41 3.11
C PHE A 158 -1.86 -10.90 3.12
N PHE A 159 -1.41 -11.36 4.29
CA PHE A 159 -0.12 -11.99 4.47
C PHE A 159 -0.27 -13.50 4.54
N TYR A 160 0.64 -14.24 3.91
CA TYR A 160 0.64 -15.70 3.95
C TYR A 160 2.06 -16.25 4.00
N LEU A 161 2.19 -17.48 4.51
CA LEU A 161 3.41 -18.26 4.34
C LEU A 161 3.30 -19.08 3.07
N GLY A 162 4.18 -18.80 2.11
CA GLY A 162 4.26 -19.54 0.86
C GLY A 162 5.09 -20.82 1.03
N PHE A 163 4.56 -21.94 0.56
CA PHE A 163 5.33 -23.17 0.40
C PHE A 163 5.84 -23.27 -1.04
N ASN A 164 7.14 -23.51 -1.20
CA ASN A 164 7.69 -23.79 -2.53
C ASN A 164 7.13 -25.12 -3.05
N MET A 165 6.31 -25.06 -4.09
CA MET A 165 5.64 -26.24 -4.63
C MET A 165 6.57 -27.15 -5.45
N ASP A 166 7.79 -26.70 -5.76
CA ASP A 166 8.83 -27.49 -6.44
C ASP A 166 9.79 -28.18 -5.45
N ASP A 167 9.67 -27.89 -4.15
CA ASP A 167 10.47 -28.52 -3.12
C ASP A 167 10.11 -30.01 -2.94
N ALA A 168 11.10 -30.87 -2.72
CA ALA A 168 10.89 -32.31 -2.61
C ALA A 168 10.16 -32.73 -1.30
N VAL A 169 10.25 -31.90 -0.25
CA VAL A 169 9.71 -32.18 1.09
C VAL A 169 8.32 -31.58 1.25
N VAL A 170 8.14 -30.31 0.90
CA VAL A 170 6.87 -29.59 1.08
C VAL A 170 6.09 -29.37 -0.22
N GLY A 171 6.66 -29.70 -1.39
CA GLY A 171 6.06 -29.42 -2.69
C GLY A 171 5.17 -30.53 -3.25
N ARG A 172 4.98 -30.54 -4.58
CA ARG A 172 4.06 -31.47 -5.27
C ARG A 172 4.61 -32.89 -5.34
N ALA A 173 5.92 -33.04 -5.52
CA ALA A 173 6.56 -34.34 -5.77
C ALA A 173 6.37 -35.33 -4.61
N GLY A 174 6.30 -34.86 -3.36
CA GLY A 174 6.05 -35.71 -2.20
C GLY A 174 4.57 -36.05 -1.94
N GLY A 175 3.65 -35.62 -2.84
CA GLY A 175 2.25 -36.04 -2.86
C GLY A 175 1.52 -35.81 -1.54
N GLU A 176 0.86 -36.86 -1.04
CA GLU A 176 0.03 -36.80 0.18
C GLU A 176 0.85 -36.47 1.43
N ARG A 177 2.09 -36.98 1.53
CA ARG A 177 2.98 -36.70 2.66
C ARG A 177 3.28 -35.21 2.75
N SER A 178 3.67 -34.59 1.64
CA SER A 178 3.96 -33.15 1.59
C SER A 178 2.72 -32.31 1.85
N ARG A 179 1.54 -32.73 1.36
CA ARG A 179 0.27 -32.06 1.66
C ARG A 179 -0.03 -32.06 3.16
N LYS A 180 0.05 -33.22 3.82
CA LYS A 180 -0.14 -33.34 5.27
C LYS A 180 0.89 -32.54 6.06
N LEU A 181 2.14 -32.49 5.61
CA LEU A 181 3.17 -31.66 6.24
C LEU A 181 2.82 -30.17 6.20
N ARG A 182 2.38 -29.63 5.06
CA ARG A 182 1.91 -28.23 4.97
C ARG A 182 0.71 -27.95 5.89
N GLN A 183 -0.20 -28.91 5.99
CA GLN A 183 -1.36 -28.82 6.90
C GLN A 183 -0.93 -28.81 8.36
N ALA A 184 -0.05 -29.72 8.78
CA ALA A 184 0.54 -29.75 10.12
C ALA A 184 1.25 -28.45 10.46
N MET A 185 2.07 -27.92 9.54
CA MET A 185 2.74 -26.62 9.71
C MET A 185 1.75 -25.45 9.84
N SER A 186 0.58 -25.53 9.20
CA SER A 186 -0.44 -24.47 9.33
C SER A 186 -1.17 -24.53 10.68
N LEU A 187 -1.37 -25.73 11.23
CA LEU A 187 -2.02 -25.97 12.53
C LEU A 187 -1.17 -25.58 13.74
N VAL A 188 0.13 -25.32 13.57
CA VAL A 188 0.99 -24.86 14.68
C VAL A 188 1.13 -23.33 14.74
N LEU A 189 0.60 -22.61 13.74
CA LEU A 189 0.78 -21.17 13.62
C LEU A 189 -0.40 -20.41 14.24
N ASP A 190 -0.17 -19.86 15.43
CA ASP A 190 -1.12 -18.98 16.08
C ASP A 190 -1.07 -17.56 15.47
N THR A 191 -2.02 -17.29 14.58
CA THR A 191 -2.10 -15.97 13.93
C THR A 191 -2.72 -14.93 14.85
N GLU A 192 -3.64 -15.31 15.73
CA GLU A 192 -4.26 -14.37 16.67
C GLU A 192 -3.22 -13.86 17.66
N GLU A 193 -2.40 -14.76 18.20
CA GLU A 193 -1.29 -14.40 19.07
C GLU A 193 -0.23 -13.58 18.32
N PHE A 194 0.08 -13.93 17.07
CA PHE A 194 1.00 -13.14 16.24
C PHE A 194 0.50 -11.70 16.04
N LEU A 195 -0.78 -11.53 15.69
CA LEU A 195 -1.39 -10.20 15.52
C LEU A 195 -1.35 -9.41 16.82
N ARG A 196 -1.69 -10.05 17.94
CA ARG A 196 -1.69 -9.43 19.27
C ARG A 196 -0.29 -8.96 19.69
N VAL A 197 0.72 -9.83 19.59
CA VAL A 197 2.07 -9.58 20.11
C VAL A 197 2.93 -8.75 19.16
N PHE A 198 2.83 -8.98 17.85
CA PHE A 198 3.74 -8.36 16.88
C PHE A 198 3.13 -7.18 16.14
N LEU A 199 1.82 -7.19 15.90
CA LEU A 199 1.12 -6.14 15.16
C LEU A 199 0.25 -5.24 16.04
N ASN A 200 0.24 -5.44 17.37
CA ASN A 200 -0.57 -4.68 18.33
C ASN A 200 -2.07 -4.74 17.98
N GLY A 201 -2.54 -5.92 17.56
CA GLY A 201 -3.93 -6.14 17.15
C GLY A 201 -4.31 -5.56 15.77
N ARG A 202 -3.35 -5.00 15.02
CA ARG A 202 -3.60 -4.48 13.66
C ARG A 202 -3.69 -5.61 12.65
N GLY A 203 -4.89 -6.12 12.44
CA GLY A 203 -5.21 -7.07 11.38
C GLY A 203 -6.31 -8.05 11.78
N LEU A 204 -6.79 -8.82 10.80
CA LEU A 204 -7.77 -9.88 11.00
C LEU A 204 -7.15 -11.22 10.62
N PRO A 205 -7.43 -12.32 11.35
CA PRO A 205 -6.99 -13.65 10.97
C PRO A 205 -7.54 -14.04 9.59
N ALA A 206 -6.67 -14.14 8.59
CA ALA A 206 -7.06 -14.55 7.25
C ALA A 206 -7.54 -16.02 7.24
N GLN A 207 -8.81 -16.23 6.87
CA GLN A 207 -9.43 -17.54 6.66
C GLN A 207 -9.37 -17.98 5.19
N SER A 208 -9.38 -17.03 4.27
CA SER A 208 -9.32 -17.22 2.82
C SER A 208 -8.24 -16.32 2.19
N PRO A 209 -7.79 -16.61 0.96
CA PRO A 209 -6.93 -15.70 0.20
C PRO A 209 -7.68 -14.46 -0.31
N VAL A 210 -9.01 -14.44 -0.23
CA VAL A 210 -9.84 -13.26 -0.53
C VAL A 210 -10.08 -12.51 0.77
N PRO A 211 -9.65 -11.24 0.91
CA PRO A 211 -9.87 -10.44 2.13
C PRO A 211 -11.29 -9.85 2.19
N PRO A 212 -11.75 -9.37 3.36
CA PRO A 212 -13.00 -8.64 3.50
C PRO A 212 -13.09 -7.44 2.55
N GLY A 213 -14.29 -7.14 2.06
CA GLY A 213 -14.54 -6.03 1.12
C GLY A 213 -14.29 -6.37 -0.36
N ILE A 214 -13.74 -7.56 -0.66
CA ILE A 214 -13.56 -8.04 -2.04
C ILE A 214 -14.65 -9.04 -2.40
N TYR A 215 -15.21 -8.91 -3.61
CA TYR A 215 -16.18 -9.86 -4.15
C TYR A 215 -15.64 -11.30 -4.10
N GLY A 216 -16.44 -12.22 -3.54
CA GLY A 216 -16.04 -13.60 -3.30
C GLY A 216 -15.49 -13.89 -1.91
N TYR A 217 -15.42 -12.88 -1.03
CA TYR A 217 -15.17 -13.11 0.39
C TYR A 217 -16.35 -13.83 1.05
N GLU A 218 -16.06 -14.90 1.78
CA GLU A 218 -17.04 -15.67 2.55
C GLU A 218 -16.84 -15.43 4.05
N GLU A 219 -17.69 -14.60 4.66
CA GLU A 219 -17.58 -14.17 6.06
C GLU A 219 -17.66 -15.35 7.05
N ASP A 220 -18.49 -16.34 6.75
CA ASP A 220 -18.71 -17.52 7.60
C ASP A 220 -17.70 -18.66 7.35
N TYR A 221 -16.84 -18.54 6.32
CA TYR A 221 -15.87 -19.58 6.04
C TYR A 221 -14.83 -19.68 7.17
N ARG A 222 -14.60 -20.90 7.65
CA ARG A 222 -13.60 -21.21 8.67
C ARG A 222 -12.63 -22.24 8.11
N ASN A 223 -11.38 -21.86 7.96
CA ASN A 223 -10.37 -22.74 7.40
C ASN A 223 -9.91 -23.75 8.47
N PRO A 224 -10.08 -25.06 8.24
CA PRO A 224 -9.78 -26.08 9.24
C PRO A 224 -8.29 -26.24 9.57
N TYR A 225 -7.41 -25.52 8.85
CA TYR A 225 -5.96 -25.50 9.08
C TYR A 225 -5.44 -24.12 9.51
N ARG A 226 -6.32 -23.18 9.86
CA ARG A 226 -5.99 -21.85 10.39
C ARG A 226 -6.39 -21.69 11.85
N GLN A 227 -6.44 -22.82 12.56
CA GLN A 227 -6.69 -22.90 14.00
C GLN A 227 -5.58 -23.72 14.62
N VAL A 228 -5.12 -23.31 15.81
CA VAL A 228 -4.03 -24.00 16.48
C VAL A 228 -4.50 -25.36 16.99
N ASP A 229 -3.88 -26.44 16.53
CA ASP A 229 -4.16 -27.81 16.97
C ASP A 229 -2.87 -28.64 16.90
N LEU A 230 -2.14 -28.68 18.01
CA LEU A 230 -0.84 -29.34 18.10
C LEU A 230 -0.94 -30.87 18.06
N GLU A 231 -2.04 -31.44 18.56
CA GLU A 231 -2.26 -32.88 18.53
C GLU A 231 -2.53 -33.34 17.09
N ARG A 232 -3.40 -32.64 16.37
CA ARG A 232 -3.67 -32.91 14.96
C ARG A 232 -2.47 -32.62 14.06
N ALA A 233 -1.63 -31.64 14.40
CA ALA A 233 -0.40 -31.37 13.69
C ALA A 233 0.63 -32.52 13.84
N ARG A 234 0.61 -33.22 14.98
CA ARG A 234 1.54 -34.32 15.28
C ARG A 234 1.12 -35.65 14.65
N ALA A 235 -0.18 -35.87 14.47
CA ALA A 235 -0.79 -37.08 13.92
C ALA A 235 -0.58 -37.24 12.41
#